data_AF-A0A2P4YNK1-F1
#
_entry.id   AF-A0A2P4YNK1-F1
#
_cell.length_a   1.000
_cell.length_b   1.000
_cell.length_c   1.000
_cell.angle_alpha   90.00
_cell.angle_beta   90.00
_cell.angle_gamma   90.00
#
_symmetry.space_group_name_H-M   'P 1'
#
loop_
_entity.id
_entity.type
_entity.pdbx_description
1 polymer ?
#
loop_
_entity_poly.entity_id
_entity_poly.type
_entity_poly.pdbx_seq_one_letter_code
_entity_poly.pdbx_strand_id
1 'polypeptide(L)'
;MSSTARQVKAGPVHLEALPEVSALLNIEELSMKDFLAELKAGEIAEMVLLMPETSPEDLNSSSVKDKVVLEGFTMQRATRLGPAILKNPEDPMYPLAKVLSDVVSKHPPSQLPPDRGVRHVIDLVPGTKYCVTRQWPLPREQCEVIDTFFAEMAKSGT
;
A
#
# COMPACT_ATOMS: atom_id res chain seq x y z
N MET A 1 -36.50 -13.33 10.30
CA MET A 1 -35.04 -13.30 10.54
C MET A 1 -34.69 -14.59 11.25
N SER A 2 -33.90 -15.48 10.64
CA SER A 2 -33.40 -16.68 11.30
C SER A 2 -31.98 -16.91 10.83
N SER A 3 -30.99 -16.58 11.66
CA SER A 3 -29.59 -16.91 11.41
C SER A 3 -29.25 -18.20 12.15
N THR A 4 -28.83 -19.21 11.40
CA THR A 4 -28.34 -20.47 11.96
C THR A 4 -26.85 -20.29 12.24
N ALA A 5 -26.47 -20.12 13.50
CA ALA A 5 -25.07 -20.08 13.90
C ALA A 5 -24.50 -21.50 13.90
N ARG A 6 -23.56 -21.79 12.99
CA ARG A 6 -22.81 -23.05 12.95
C ARG A 6 -21.70 -22.97 14.01
N GLN A 7 -21.88 -23.64 15.14
CA GLN A 7 -20.80 -23.81 16.11
C GLN A 7 -19.67 -24.64 15.50
N VAL A 8 -18.48 -24.07 15.41
CA VAL A 8 -17.25 -24.81 15.13
C VAL A 8 -16.75 -25.35 16.46
N LYS A 9 -16.80 -26.67 16.62
CA LYS A 9 -16.19 -27.38 17.75
C LYS A 9 -14.68 -27.34 17.55
N ALA A 10 -13.96 -26.63 18.42
CA ALA A 10 -12.51 -26.79 18.55
C ALA A 10 -12.26 -28.16 19.20
N GLY A 11 -11.91 -29.15 18.38
CA GLY A 11 -11.37 -30.41 18.87
C GLY A 11 -9.95 -30.19 19.41
N PRO A 12 -9.48 -31.03 20.35
CA PRO A 12 -8.09 -30.99 20.78
C PRO A 12 -7.17 -31.28 19.58
N VAL A 13 -6.24 -30.37 19.29
CA VAL A 13 -5.19 -30.60 18.30
C VAL A 13 -4.18 -31.55 18.94
N HIS A 14 -4.20 -32.81 18.50
CA HIS A 14 -3.23 -33.82 18.91
C HIS A 14 -1.94 -33.57 18.13
N LEU A 15 -1.01 -32.82 18.73
CA LEU A 15 0.35 -32.68 18.19
C LEU A 15 1.09 -34.00 18.44
N GLU A 16 1.35 -34.75 17.37
CA GLU A 16 2.25 -35.89 17.43
C GLU A 16 3.68 -35.43 17.71
N ALA A 17 4.51 -36.33 18.25
CA ALA A 17 5.90 -36.02 18.52
C ALA A 17 6.63 -35.73 17.20
N LEU A 18 7.38 -34.61 17.16
CA LEU A 18 8.15 -34.25 15.97
C LEU A 18 9.16 -35.37 15.62
N PRO A 19 9.32 -35.71 14.33
CA PRO A 19 10.32 -36.67 13.90
C PRO A 19 11.74 -36.23 14.28
N GLU A 20 12.63 -37.19 14.51
CA GLU A 20 14.06 -36.87 14.67
C GLU A 20 14.61 -36.20 13.41
N VAL A 21 15.59 -35.29 13.58
CA VAL A 21 16.24 -34.58 12.47
C VAL A 21 16.84 -35.54 11.44
N SER A 22 17.35 -36.69 11.89
CA SER A 22 17.85 -37.77 11.05
C SER A 22 16.78 -38.33 10.10
N ALA A 23 15.52 -38.45 10.54
CA ALA A 23 14.41 -38.90 9.72
C ALA A 23 14.01 -37.84 8.69
N LEU A 24 14.04 -36.55 9.07
CA LEU A 24 13.72 -35.43 8.18
C LEU A 24 14.74 -35.28 7.04
N LEU A 25 16.01 -35.58 7.30
CA LEU A 25 17.07 -35.54 6.29
C LEU A 25 17.01 -36.71 5.28
N ASN A 26 16.18 -37.73 5.53
CA ASN A 26 16.01 -38.90 4.67
C ASN A 26 14.66 -38.90 3.91
N ILE A 27 13.93 -37.79 3.90
CA ILE A 27 12.69 -37.65 3.13
C ILE A 27 13.01 -37.61 1.62
N GLU A 28 12.15 -38.22 0.81
CA GLU A 28 12.29 -38.18 -0.65
C GLU A 28 12.23 -36.74 -1.17
N GLU A 29 13.18 -36.40 -2.04
CA GLU A 29 13.24 -35.07 -2.64
C GLU A 29 12.08 -34.87 -3.62
N LEU A 30 11.22 -33.89 -3.34
CA LEU A 30 10.16 -33.49 -4.26
C LEU A 30 10.66 -32.42 -5.22
N SER A 31 10.26 -32.51 -6.47
CA SER A 31 10.47 -31.44 -7.43
C SER A 31 9.64 -30.21 -7.03
N MET A 32 10.14 -29.00 -7.32
CA MET A 32 9.41 -27.76 -7.06
C MET A 32 8.01 -27.74 -7.72
N LYS A 33 7.86 -28.41 -8.88
CA LYS A 33 6.59 -28.48 -9.60
C LYS A 33 5.56 -29.30 -8.83
N ASP A 34 5.97 -30.46 -8.31
CA ASP A 34 5.10 -31.39 -7.61
C ASP A 34 4.77 -30.87 -6.21
N PHE A 35 5.75 -30.29 -5.52
CA PHE A 35 5.53 -29.57 -4.25
C PHE A 35 4.45 -28.49 -4.38
N LEU A 36 4.49 -27.67 -5.43
CA LEU A 36 3.48 -26.64 -5.67
C LEU A 36 2.11 -27.22 -6.02
N ALA A 37 2.04 -28.41 -6.62
CA ALA A 37 0.78 -29.07 -6.93
C ALA A 37 0.12 -29.61 -5.65
N GLU A 38 0.88 -30.31 -4.80
CA GLU A 38 0.41 -30.83 -3.51
C GLU A 38 0.00 -29.71 -2.54
N LEU A 39 0.78 -28.61 -2.50
CA LEU A 39 0.44 -27.43 -1.70
C LEU A 39 -0.91 -26.83 -2.12
N LYS A 40 -1.17 -26.76 -3.43
CA LYS A 40 -2.44 -26.24 -3.97
C LYS A 40 -3.61 -27.21 -3.74
N ALA A 41 -3.34 -28.50 -3.78
CA ALA A 41 -4.31 -29.54 -3.47
C ALA A 41 -4.65 -29.61 -1.97
N GLY A 42 -3.84 -28.97 -1.11
CA GLY A 42 -3.99 -29.02 0.34
C GLY A 42 -3.54 -30.36 0.92
N GLU A 43 -2.70 -31.10 0.20
CA GLU A 43 -2.20 -32.43 0.58
C GLU A 43 -1.01 -32.35 1.55
N ILE A 44 -0.42 -31.16 1.71
CA ILE A 44 0.66 -30.91 2.67
C ILE A 44 0.05 -30.55 4.03
N ALA A 45 0.10 -31.49 4.98
CA ALA A 45 -0.41 -31.30 6.33
C ALA A 45 0.53 -30.47 7.22
N GLU A 46 1.85 -30.66 7.08
CA GLU A 46 2.87 -30.03 7.91
C GLU A 46 4.11 -29.66 7.07
N MET A 47 4.81 -28.60 7.47
CA MET A 47 6.02 -28.14 6.80
C MET A 47 7.08 -27.83 7.85
N VAL A 48 8.25 -28.45 7.73
CA VAL A 48 9.37 -28.28 8.65
C VAL A 48 10.56 -27.66 7.90
N LEU A 49 11.10 -26.57 8.44
CA LEU A 49 12.29 -25.92 7.91
C LEU A 49 13.51 -26.34 8.74
N LEU A 50 14.41 -27.11 8.15
CA LEU A 50 15.71 -27.41 8.76
C LEU A 50 16.64 -26.23 8.55
N MET A 51 17.01 -25.55 9.63
CA MET A 51 18.00 -24.48 9.58
C MET A 51 19.35 -25.04 10.04
N PRO A 52 20.43 -24.88 9.26
CA PRO A 52 21.77 -25.14 9.77
C PRO A 52 22.04 -24.21 10.96
N GLU A 53 22.89 -24.63 11.90
CA GLU A 53 23.34 -23.78 13.01
C GLU A 53 24.26 -22.66 12.47
N THR A 54 23.71 -21.74 11.69
CA THR A 54 24.36 -20.52 11.28
C THR A 54 24.00 -19.40 12.24
N SER A 55 24.90 -18.43 12.34
CA SER A 55 24.77 -17.29 13.25
C SER A 55 23.39 -16.61 13.08
N PRO A 56 22.75 -16.16 14.18
CA PRO A 56 21.42 -15.54 14.13
C PRO A 56 21.36 -14.29 13.23
N GLU A 57 22.51 -13.73 12.84
CA GLU A 57 22.63 -12.64 11.89
C GLU A 57 22.25 -13.03 10.44
N ASP A 58 22.48 -14.28 10.03
CA ASP A 58 22.24 -14.75 8.66
C ASP A 58 20.74 -14.98 8.37
N LEU A 59 19.98 -15.29 9.43
CA LEU A 59 18.55 -15.61 9.41
C LEU A 59 17.65 -14.41 9.09
N ASN A 60 18.22 -13.21 9.17
CA ASN A 60 17.51 -11.95 8.97
C ASN A 60 17.90 -11.29 7.64
N SER A 61 18.32 -12.10 6.67
CA SER A 61 18.55 -11.73 5.28
C SER A 61 17.20 -11.64 4.54
N SER A 62 16.34 -10.74 4.99
CA SER A 62 15.26 -10.22 4.15
C SER A 62 15.87 -9.70 2.85
N SER A 63 15.27 -9.99 1.69
CA SER A 63 15.66 -9.41 0.39
C SER A 63 15.76 -7.87 0.42
N VAL A 64 15.16 -7.23 1.43
CA VAL A 64 15.27 -5.79 1.70
C VAL A 64 16.69 -5.35 2.07
N LYS A 65 17.56 -6.25 2.55
CA LYS A 65 18.96 -5.93 2.93
C LYS A 65 19.96 -6.15 1.82
N ASP A 66 19.60 -6.83 0.74
CA ASP A 66 20.48 -6.94 -0.42
C ASP A 66 20.50 -5.60 -1.13
N LYS A 67 21.62 -4.88 -0.97
CA LYS A 67 21.80 -3.52 -1.46
C LYS A 67 21.68 -3.44 -2.98
N VAL A 68 22.10 -4.48 -3.71
CA VAL A 68 22.05 -4.53 -5.18
C VAL A 68 20.62 -4.77 -5.65
N VAL A 69 19.90 -5.67 -4.99
CA VAL A 69 18.48 -5.94 -5.27
C VAL A 69 17.62 -4.72 -4.92
N LEU A 70 17.85 -4.12 -3.75
CA LEU A 70 17.16 -2.92 -3.30
C LEU A 70 17.43 -1.73 -4.21
N GLU A 71 18.68 -1.49 -4.62
CA GLU A 71 19.03 -0.41 -5.54
C GLU A 71 18.37 -0.59 -6.90
N GLY A 72 18.37 -1.82 -7.44
CA GLY A 72 17.64 -2.16 -8.67
C GLY A 72 16.14 -1.91 -8.57
N PHE A 73 15.49 -2.36 -7.49
CA PHE A 73 14.06 -2.10 -7.27
C PHE A 73 13.75 -0.63 -6.97
N THR A 74 14.61 0.07 -6.26
CA THR A 74 14.44 1.49 -5.92
C THR A 74 14.58 2.34 -7.17
N MET A 75 15.54 2.04 -8.05
CA MET A 75 15.71 2.71 -9.33
C MET A 75 14.54 2.42 -10.27
N GLN A 76 14.05 1.18 -10.36
CA GLN A 76 12.84 0.86 -11.12
C GLN A 76 11.59 1.58 -10.58
N ARG A 77 11.44 1.68 -9.26
CA ARG A 77 10.31 2.41 -8.62
C ARG A 77 10.43 3.91 -8.83
N ALA A 78 11.64 4.48 -8.74
CA ALA A 78 11.90 5.89 -8.97
C ALA A 78 11.51 6.31 -10.40
N THR A 79 11.83 5.48 -11.40
CA THR A 79 11.46 5.73 -12.80
C THR A 79 9.96 5.59 -13.05
N ARG A 80 9.24 4.83 -12.22
CA ARG A 80 7.78 4.61 -12.31
C ARG A 80 6.96 5.57 -11.45
N LEU A 81 7.57 6.41 -10.62
CA LEU A 81 6.82 7.21 -9.64
C LEU A 81 6.06 8.36 -10.31
N GLY A 82 4.74 8.37 -10.13
CA GLY A 82 3.85 9.47 -10.50
C GLY A 82 2.89 9.15 -11.65
N PRO A 83 2.19 10.15 -12.18
CA PRO A 83 1.13 9.97 -13.17
C PRO A 83 1.65 9.76 -14.59
N ALA A 84 2.96 9.62 -14.76
CA ALA A 84 3.53 9.08 -15.98
C ALA A 84 3.08 7.63 -16.24
N ILE A 85 2.77 6.86 -15.17
CA ILE A 85 2.18 5.52 -15.30
C ILE A 85 0.88 5.58 -16.10
N LEU A 86 0.01 6.58 -15.85
CA LEU A 86 -1.24 6.76 -16.58
C LEU A 86 -1.05 7.03 -18.08
N LYS A 87 0.15 7.39 -18.52
CA LYS A 87 0.51 7.65 -19.92
C LYS A 87 1.16 6.43 -20.61
N ASN A 88 1.51 5.38 -19.86
CA ASN A 88 2.16 4.19 -20.40
C ASN A 88 1.30 2.92 -20.16
N PRO A 89 0.50 2.48 -21.15
CA PRO A 89 -0.33 1.28 -21.01
C PRO A 89 0.47 -0.02 -20.91
N GLU A 90 1.76 -0.01 -21.28
CA GLU A 90 2.66 -1.17 -21.14
C GLU A 90 3.24 -1.29 -19.73
N ASP A 91 3.04 -0.29 -18.86
CA ASP A 91 3.51 -0.37 -17.48
C ASP A 91 2.68 -1.40 -16.69
N PRO A 92 3.31 -2.38 -16.02
CA PRO A 92 2.65 -3.32 -15.11
C PRO A 92 1.70 -2.69 -14.09
N MET A 93 1.94 -1.44 -13.67
CA MET A 93 1.12 -0.69 -12.71
C MET A 93 0.00 0.11 -13.36
N TYR A 94 -0.08 0.16 -14.68
CA TYR A 94 -1.13 0.87 -15.43
C TYR A 94 -2.55 0.45 -15.04
N PRO A 95 -2.88 -0.85 -14.89
CA PRO A 95 -4.22 -1.27 -14.48
C PRO A 95 -4.62 -0.68 -13.12
N LEU A 96 -3.70 -0.68 -12.15
CA LEU A 96 -3.94 -0.12 -10.82
C LEU A 96 -4.04 1.41 -10.85
N ALA A 97 -3.12 2.08 -11.55
CA ALA A 97 -3.14 3.53 -11.68
C ALA A 97 -4.42 4.02 -12.36
N LYS A 98 -4.91 3.30 -13.37
CA LYS A 98 -6.16 3.61 -14.07
C LYS A 98 -7.37 3.55 -13.13
N VAL A 99 -7.43 2.56 -12.24
CA VAL A 99 -8.49 2.45 -11.22
C VAL A 99 -8.46 3.64 -10.25
N LEU A 100 -7.27 4.16 -9.93
CA LEU A 100 -7.07 5.29 -9.03
C LEU A 100 -6.88 6.63 -9.77
N SER A 101 -7.29 6.71 -11.04
CA SER A 101 -6.99 7.88 -11.89
C SER A 101 -7.65 9.17 -11.39
N ASP A 102 -8.77 9.05 -10.69
CA ASP A 102 -9.45 10.13 -9.97
C ASP A 102 -8.61 10.67 -8.80
N VAL A 103 -7.90 9.79 -8.09
CA VAL A 103 -7.02 10.15 -6.97
C VAL A 103 -5.61 10.57 -7.43
N VAL A 104 -5.12 10.00 -8.53
CA VAL A 104 -3.73 10.14 -9.02
C VAL A 104 -3.61 11.20 -10.14
N SER A 105 -4.63 12.03 -10.33
CA SER A 105 -4.66 13.10 -11.34
C SER A 105 -3.55 14.16 -11.11
N LYS A 106 -3.01 14.71 -12.22
CA LYS A 106 -2.17 15.92 -12.20
C LYS A 106 -2.97 17.22 -12.16
N HIS A 107 -4.23 17.17 -12.55
CA HIS A 107 -5.10 18.32 -12.51
C HIS A 107 -5.75 18.36 -11.13
N PRO A 108 -5.64 19.48 -10.41
CA PRO A 108 -6.40 19.64 -9.17
C PRO A 108 -7.88 19.45 -9.48
N PRO A 109 -8.64 18.77 -8.59
CA PRO A 109 -10.08 18.63 -8.77
C PRO A 109 -10.70 20.03 -8.81
N SER A 110 -11.52 20.28 -9.83
CA SER A 110 -12.25 21.55 -9.95
C SER A 110 -13.39 21.64 -8.93
N GLN A 111 -13.95 20.49 -8.52
CA GLN A 111 -15.04 20.40 -7.55
C GLN A 111 -14.50 20.11 -6.14
N LEU A 112 -15.18 20.67 -5.13
CA LEU A 112 -14.91 20.32 -3.73
C LEU A 112 -15.28 18.85 -3.47
N PRO A 113 -14.55 18.15 -2.59
CA PRO A 113 -14.96 16.82 -2.16
C PRO A 113 -16.34 16.91 -1.49
N PRO A 114 -17.17 15.85 -1.60
CA PRO A 114 -18.45 15.79 -0.91
C PRO A 114 -18.29 16.07 0.59
N ASP A 115 -19.23 16.82 1.18
CA ASP A 115 -19.22 17.06 2.63
C ASP A 115 -19.34 15.72 3.37
N ARG A 116 -18.30 15.38 4.14
CA ARG A 116 -18.24 14.16 4.95
C ARG A 116 -18.80 14.36 6.36
N GLY A 117 -19.33 15.55 6.67
CA GLY A 117 -19.83 15.90 8.00
C GLY A 117 -18.74 16.14 9.04
N VAL A 118 -17.47 16.04 8.65
CA VAL A 118 -16.31 16.34 9.50
C VAL A 118 -15.83 17.75 9.14
N ARG A 119 -15.91 18.69 10.09
CA ARG A 119 -15.45 20.06 9.90
C ARG A 119 -14.31 20.38 10.84
N HIS A 120 -13.28 21.02 10.30
CA HIS A 120 -12.23 21.60 11.11
C HIS A 120 -12.77 22.84 11.82
N VAL A 121 -12.63 22.85 13.15
CA VAL A 121 -12.93 24.01 13.98
C VAL A 121 -11.59 24.59 14.42
N ILE A 122 -11.42 25.90 14.24
CA ILE A 122 -10.27 26.62 14.76
C ILE A 122 -10.69 27.23 16.09
N ASP A 123 -10.27 26.62 17.19
CA ASP A 123 -10.52 27.13 18.54
C ASP A 123 -9.61 28.34 18.80
N LEU A 124 -10.21 29.52 18.80
CA LEU A 124 -9.50 30.75 19.16
C LEU A 124 -9.40 30.85 20.67
N VAL A 125 -8.22 31.20 21.17
CA VAL A 125 -8.02 31.48 22.59
C VAL A 125 -8.89 32.69 22.98
N PRO A 126 -9.64 32.66 24.10
CA PRO A 126 -10.39 33.81 24.55
C PRO A 126 -9.52 35.07 24.65
N GLY A 127 -9.94 36.15 23.98
CA GLY A 127 -9.18 37.39 23.87
C GLY A 127 -8.29 37.52 22.63
N THR A 128 -8.19 36.49 21.78
CA THR A 128 -7.54 36.60 20.46
C THR A 128 -8.30 37.60 19.58
N LYS A 129 -7.56 38.54 18.98
CA LYS A 129 -8.08 39.50 18.00
C LYS A 129 -7.75 39.04 16.60
N TYR A 130 -8.64 39.32 15.66
CA TYR A 130 -8.35 39.13 14.23
C TYR A 130 -7.31 40.14 13.77
N CYS A 131 -6.31 39.66 13.02
CA CYS A 131 -5.31 40.50 12.36
C CYS A 131 -5.76 40.77 10.93
N VAL A 132 -5.70 42.05 10.52
CA VAL A 132 -5.87 42.44 9.11
C VAL A 132 -4.52 42.91 8.60
N THR A 133 -4.00 42.23 7.59
CA THR A 133 -2.76 42.59 6.90
C THR A 133 -3.10 43.14 5.53
N ARG A 134 -2.43 44.22 5.13
CA ARG A 134 -2.55 44.73 3.75
C ARG A 134 -1.85 43.77 2.80
N GLN A 135 -2.51 43.46 1.68
CA GLN A 135 -1.91 42.70 0.60
C GLN A 135 -0.78 43.52 -0.04
N TRP A 136 0.36 42.88 -0.31
CA TRP A 136 1.43 43.51 -1.08
C TRP A 136 0.99 43.71 -2.53
N PRO A 137 1.35 44.83 -3.17
CA PRO A 137 1.08 45.01 -4.60
C PRO A 137 1.78 43.91 -5.38
N LEU A 138 1.02 43.21 -6.21
CA LEU A 138 1.54 42.18 -7.12
C LEU A 138 1.64 42.75 -8.55
N PRO A 139 2.60 42.28 -9.37
CA PRO A 139 2.62 42.55 -10.80
C PRO A 139 1.29 42.17 -11.46
N ARG A 140 0.89 42.93 -12.49
CA ARG A 140 -0.40 42.74 -13.18
C ARG A 140 -0.55 41.31 -13.70
N GLU A 141 0.50 40.75 -14.26
CA GLU A 141 0.53 39.41 -14.82
C GLU A 141 0.26 38.35 -13.76
N GLN A 142 0.71 38.57 -12.52
CA GLN A 142 0.42 37.67 -11.41
C GLN A 142 -1.03 37.78 -10.94
N CYS A 143 -1.57 39.00 -10.88
CA CYS A 143 -2.98 39.22 -10.56
C CYS A 143 -3.88 38.50 -11.57
N GLU A 144 -3.59 38.62 -12.86
CA GLU A 144 -4.41 38.01 -13.91
C GLU A 144 -4.47 36.47 -13.78
N VAL A 145 -3.35 35.82 -13.45
CA VAL A 145 -3.32 34.36 -13.22
C VAL A 145 -4.12 33.98 -11.97
N ILE A 146 -3.95 34.72 -10.87
CA ILE A 146 -4.64 34.47 -9.60
C ILE A 146 -6.15 34.68 -9.77
N ASP A 147 -6.56 35.77 -10.43
CA ASP A 147 -7.96 36.10 -10.69
C ASP A 147 -8.61 35.04 -11.57
N THR A 148 -7.91 34.56 -12.61
CA THR A 148 -8.40 33.49 -13.48
C THR A 148 -8.63 32.20 -12.69
N PHE A 149 -7.69 31.82 -11.83
CA PHE A 149 -7.82 30.65 -10.96
C PHE A 149 -9.04 30.76 -10.03
N PHE A 150 -9.20 31.88 -9.33
CA PHE A 150 -10.34 32.07 -8.43
C PHE A 150 -11.67 32.19 -9.17
N ALA A 151 -11.69 32.76 -10.38
CA ALA A 151 -12.88 32.80 -11.23
C ALA A 151 -13.31 31.40 -11.70
N GLU A 152 -12.36 30.50 -11.94
CA GLU A 152 -12.64 29.09 -12.24
C GLU A 152 -13.21 28.37 -11.01
N MET A 153 -12.58 28.55 -9.85
CA MET A 153 -13.03 27.95 -8.58
C MET A 153 -14.40 28.47 -8.12
N ALA A 154 -14.73 29.74 -8.39
CA ALA A 154 -16.04 30.30 -8.07
C ALA A 154 -17.17 29.66 -8.91
N LYS A 155 -16.87 29.25 -10.15
CA LYS A 155 -17.84 28.58 -11.03
C LYS A 155 -18.07 27.11 -10.67
N SER A 156 -17.11 26.46 -10.02
CA SER A 156 -17.22 25.06 -9.63
C SER A 156 -17.93 24.84 -8.30
N GLY A 157 -18.34 25.93 -7.61
CA GLY A 157 -19.08 25.90 -6.36
C GLY A 157 -20.59 25.77 -6.53
N THR A 158 -21.07 24.53 -6.72
CA THR A 158 -22.38 24.02 -6.26
C THR A 158 -22.26 22.54 -5.95
#